data_AF-A0A933AVB1-F1
#
_entry.id   AF-A0A933AVB1-F1
#
_cell.length_a   1.000
_cell.length_b   1.000
_cell.length_c   1.000
_cell.angle_alpha   90.00
_cell.angle_beta   90.00
_cell.angle_gamma   90.00
#
_symmetry.space_group_name_H-M   'P 1'
#
loop_
_entity.id
_entity.type
_entity.pdbx_description
1 polymer ?
#
loop_
_entity_poly.entity_id
_entity_poly.type
_entity_poly.pdbx_seq_one_letter_code
_entity_poly.pdbx_strand_id
1 'polypeptide(L)'
;MPVAGAVVFFVAPPPISIPVYGSIAGTSLFVYWKIAKALMLPPVMGREGMIGRVAEVVTDVDSEGSEGMVRFDGALWQAVSEEKLPKGEEVRIIGLDGMKLLVERVHSLARFSVLPPPDHP
;
A
#
# COMPACT_ATOMS: atom_id res chain seq x y z
N MET A 1 -47.11 -24.72 18.92
CA MET A 1 -47.45 -23.46 19.62
C MET A 1 -47.92 -23.81 21.03
N PRO A 2 -47.28 -23.43 22.16
CA PRO A 2 -46.00 -22.76 22.42
C PRO A 2 -45.14 -23.57 23.43
N VAL A 3 -44.20 -24.39 22.94
CA VAL A 3 -43.20 -25.10 23.79
C VAL A 3 -41.84 -24.39 23.74
N ALA A 4 -41.76 -23.23 23.07
CA ALA A 4 -40.51 -22.51 22.80
C ALA A 4 -40.12 -21.47 23.87
N GLY A 5 -40.98 -21.21 24.87
CA GLY A 5 -40.74 -20.13 25.85
C GLY A 5 -40.12 -20.56 27.18
N ALA A 6 -40.24 -21.84 27.57
CA ALA A 6 -40.00 -22.26 28.96
C ALA A 6 -38.60 -22.86 29.23
N VAL A 7 -37.83 -23.20 28.20
CA VAL A 7 -36.44 -23.68 28.38
C VAL A 7 -35.47 -22.51 28.62
N VAL A 8 -35.85 -21.31 28.18
CA VAL A 8 -35.02 -20.09 28.28
C VAL A 8 -35.03 -19.47 29.69
N PHE A 9 -35.92 -19.90 30.60
CA PHE A 9 -36.21 -19.12 31.81
C PHE A 9 -35.81 -19.73 33.16
N PHE A 10 -35.26 -20.96 33.25
CA PHE A 10 -35.09 -21.58 34.59
C PHE A 10 -33.82 -22.41 34.91
N VAL A 11 -32.92 -22.75 33.97
CA VAL A 11 -31.79 -23.66 34.29
C VAL A 11 -30.48 -23.33 33.56
N ALA A 12 -29.91 -22.16 33.86
CA ALA A 12 -28.46 -21.97 33.83
C ALA A 12 -28.13 -21.04 35.01
N PRO A 13 -27.35 -21.46 36.02
CA PRO A 13 -27.11 -20.67 37.21
C PRO A 13 -26.60 -19.26 36.83
N PRO A 14 -27.25 -18.17 37.30
CA PRO A 14 -26.79 -16.80 37.08
C PRO A 14 -25.29 -16.56 37.32
N PRO A 15 -24.60 -17.23 38.28
CA PRO A 15 -23.16 -17.01 38.47
C PRO A 15 -22.26 -17.68 37.42
N ILE A 16 -22.75 -18.65 36.63
CA ILE A 16 -21.93 -19.40 35.65
C ILE A 16 -22.07 -18.81 34.24
N SER A 17 -23.20 -18.17 33.92
CA SER A 17 -23.40 -17.48 32.65
C SER A 17 -22.57 -16.20 32.55
N ILE A 18 -22.33 -15.49 33.66
CA ILE A 18 -21.50 -14.27 33.68
C ILE A 18 -20.07 -14.53 33.15
N PRO A 19 -19.30 -15.53 33.62
CA PRO A 19 -17.97 -15.79 33.09
C PRO A 19 -17.99 -16.31 31.65
N VAL A 20 -19.02 -17.07 31.23
CA VAL A 20 -19.17 -17.55 29.85
C VAL A 20 -19.46 -16.40 28.89
N TYR A 21 -20.43 -15.55 29.19
CA TYR A 21 -20.71 -14.36 28.38
C TYR A 21 -19.54 -13.37 28.42
N GLY A 22 -18.86 -13.24 29.57
CA GLY A 22 -17.66 -12.41 29.70
C GLY A 22 -16.49 -12.89 28.85
N SER A 23 -16.28 -14.21 28.75
CA SER A 23 -15.20 -14.77 27.91
C SER A 23 -15.53 -14.66 26.42
N ILE A 24 -16.79 -14.86 26.01
CA ILE A 24 -17.24 -14.60 24.63
C ILE A 24 -17.11 -13.13 24.27
N ALA A 25 -17.62 -12.23 25.12
CA ALA A 25 -17.54 -10.79 24.91
C ALA A 25 -16.09 -10.28 24.90
N GLY A 26 -15.26 -10.76 25.81
CA GLY A 26 -13.84 -10.41 25.89
C GLY A 26 -13.05 -10.87 24.66
N THR A 27 -13.28 -12.10 24.19
CA THR A 27 -12.63 -12.62 22.98
C THR A 27 -13.09 -11.86 21.75
N SER A 28 -14.39 -11.60 21.62
CA SER A 28 -14.96 -10.79 20.54
C SER A 28 -14.37 -9.38 20.54
N LEU A 29 -14.32 -8.71 21.70
CA LEU A 29 -13.74 -7.37 21.82
C LEU A 29 -12.25 -7.36 21.51
N PHE A 30 -11.50 -8.38 21.91
CA PHE A 30 -10.09 -8.53 21.57
C PHE A 30 -9.87 -8.67 20.05
N VAL A 31 -10.68 -9.49 19.40
CA VAL A 31 -10.67 -9.65 17.93
C VAL A 31 -11.05 -8.34 17.24
N TYR A 32 -12.12 -7.68 17.68
CA TYR A 32 -12.52 -6.37 17.16
C TYR A 32 -11.43 -5.32 17.34
N TRP A 33 -10.76 -5.30 18.50
CA TRP A 33 -9.66 -4.39 18.75
C TRP A 33 -8.45 -4.69 17.86
N LYS A 34 -8.13 -5.97 17.64
CA LYS A 34 -7.07 -6.38 16.71
C LYS A 34 -7.41 -6.04 15.26
N ILE A 35 -8.65 -6.26 14.83
CA ILE A 35 -9.14 -5.91 13.49
C ILE A 35 -9.15 -4.39 13.32
N ALA A 36 -9.71 -3.64 14.27
CA ALA A 36 -9.70 -2.19 14.27
C ALA A 36 -8.27 -1.65 14.25
N LYS A 37 -7.36 -2.22 15.05
CA LYS A 37 -5.94 -1.87 15.01
C LYS A 37 -5.28 -2.24 13.69
N ALA A 38 -5.62 -3.38 13.08
CA ALA A 38 -5.13 -3.77 11.76
C ALA A 38 -5.69 -2.90 10.62
N LEU A 39 -6.90 -2.36 10.78
CA LEU A 39 -7.54 -1.41 9.87
C LEU A 39 -7.05 0.04 10.09
N MET A 40 -6.69 0.39 11.33
CA MET A 40 -6.14 1.69 11.72
C MET A 40 -4.62 1.76 11.48
N LEU A 41 -3.92 0.62 11.42
CA LEU A 41 -2.60 0.58 10.83
C LEU A 41 -2.80 0.78 9.32
N PRO A 42 -2.26 1.85 8.72
CA PRO A 42 -2.33 2.01 7.28
C PRO A 42 -1.80 0.72 6.64
N PRO A 43 -2.52 0.16 5.66
CA PRO A 43 -2.14 -1.10 5.05
C PRO A 43 -0.74 -0.95 4.45
N VAL A 44 0.27 -1.47 5.15
CA VAL A 44 1.68 -1.51 4.72
C VAL A 44 1.86 -2.29 3.40
N MET A 45 0.79 -2.87 2.86
CA MET A 45 0.67 -3.58 1.60
C MET A 45 0.12 -2.75 0.42
N GLY A 46 -0.20 -1.46 0.57
CA GLY A 46 -0.81 -0.68 -0.52
C GLY A 46 -0.43 0.79 -0.52
N ARG A 47 0.11 1.26 -1.66
CA ARG A 47 0.37 2.67 -2.03
C ARG A 47 1.42 3.43 -1.24
N GLU A 48 1.43 3.39 0.09
CA GLU A 48 2.27 4.29 0.90
C GLU A 48 3.70 3.78 1.13
N GLY A 49 3.92 2.46 1.08
CA GLY A 49 5.25 1.86 1.29
C GLY A 49 6.18 1.87 0.07
N MET A 50 5.64 2.17 -1.12
CA MET A 50 6.37 2.17 -2.40
C MET A 50 6.93 3.54 -2.75
N ILE A 51 6.26 4.62 -2.33
CA ILE A 51 6.64 6.00 -2.61
C ILE A 51 7.98 6.31 -1.93
N GLY A 52 8.89 6.91 -2.69
CA GLY A 52 10.26 7.24 -2.27
C GLY A 52 11.28 6.12 -2.49
N ARG A 53 10.86 4.91 -2.88
CA ARG A 53 11.79 3.82 -3.19
C ARG A 53 12.24 3.83 -4.64
N VAL A 54 13.35 3.15 -4.90
CA VAL A 54 13.94 2.99 -6.23
C VAL A 54 13.44 1.68 -6.86
N ALA A 55 13.08 1.75 -8.13
CA ALA A 55 12.72 0.61 -8.98
C ALA A 55 13.58 0.62 -10.24
N GLU A 56 13.76 -0.54 -10.85
CA GLU A 56 14.54 -0.69 -12.08
C GLU A 56 13.61 -0.79 -13.29
N VAL A 57 13.87 -0.01 -14.33
CA VAL A 57 13.09 -0.06 -15.57
C VAL A 57 13.42 -1.35 -16.34
N VAL A 58 12.44 -2.24 -16.51
CA VAL A 58 12.60 -3.51 -17.26
C VAL A 58 12.25 -3.32 -18.73
N THR A 59 11.37 -2.37 -19.03
CA THR A 59 10.91 -2.03 -20.39
C THR A 59 10.83 -0.52 -20.50
N ASP A 60 11.33 0.04 -21.60
CA ASP A 60 11.35 1.48 -21.85
C ASP A 60 9.97 2.11 -21.57
N VAL A 61 9.96 3.17 -20.75
CA VAL A 61 8.77 3.98 -20.48
C VAL A 61 8.87 5.20 -21.38
N ASP A 62 7.93 5.39 -22.29
CA ASP A 62 7.85 6.60 -23.11
C ASP A 62 6.94 7.65 -22.46
N SER A 63 7.27 8.93 -22.67
CA SER A 63 6.54 10.09 -22.15
C SER A 63 5.10 10.23 -22.65
N GLU A 64 4.72 9.47 -23.70
CA GLU A 64 3.43 9.57 -24.39
C GLU A 64 2.47 8.42 -24.02
N GLY A 65 2.42 8.07 -22.73
CA GLY A 65 1.42 7.13 -22.20
C GLY A 65 1.64 5.66 -22.55
N SER A 66 2.83 5.28 -23.05
CA SER A 66 3.17 3.86 -23.17
C SER A 66 3.40 3.26 -21.79
N GLU A 67 2.72 2.15 -21.54
CA GLU A 67 2.81 1.37 -20.30
C GLU A 67 4.19 0.69 -20.24
N GLY A 68 5.17 1.36 -19.65
CA GLY A 68 6.46 0.73 -19.37
C GLY A 68 6.36 -0.15 -18.12
N MET A 69 7.31 -1.08 -17.98
CA MET A 69 7.35 -2.00 -16.84
C MET A 69 8.58 -1.74 -15.99
N VAL A 70 8.38 -1.62 -14.68
CA VAL A 70 9.45 -1.51 -13.69
C VAL A 70 9.44 -2.72 -12.77
N ARG A 71 10.61 -3.13 -12.31
CA ARG A 71 10.77 -4.16 -11.30
C ARG A 71 10.99 -3.49 -9.95
N PHE A 72 10.06 -3.73 -9.04
CA PHE A 72 10.12 -3.26 -7.67
C PHE A 72 9.88 -4.44 -6.73
N ASP A 73 10.82 -4.67 -5.81
CA ASP A 73 10.75 -5.74 -4.79
C ASP A 73 10.53 -7.14 -5.40
N GLY A 74 11.11 -7.39 -6.58
CA GLY A 74 10.97 -8.66 -7.30
C GLY A 74 9.66 -8.82 -8.10
N ALA A 75 8.74 -7.86 -8.03
CA ALA A 75 7.50 -7.85 -8.80
C ALA A 75 7.59 -6.87 -9.98
N LEU A 76 6.94 -7.24 -11.10
CA LEU A 76 6.78 -6.37 -12.27
C LEU A 76 5.53 -5.50 -12.08
N TRP A 77 5.72 -4.19 -12.20
CA TRP A 77 4.67 -3.19 -12.06
C TRP A 77 4.62 -2.32 -13.31
N GLN A 78 3.42 -1.90 -13.68
CA GLN A 78 3.24 -0.88 -14.71
C GLN A 78 3.70 0.45 -14.17
N ALA A 79 4.49 1.19 -14.93
CA ALA A 79 4.96 2.51 -14.57
C ALA A 79 4.65 3.54 -15.66
N VAL A 80 4.38 4.76 -15.23
CA VAL A 80 4.17 5.92 -16.08
C VAL A 80 5.13 7.02 -15.63
N SER A 81 5.71 7.70 -16.59
CA SER A 81 6.57 8.86 -16.37
C SER A 81 6.29 9.92 -17.42
N GLU A 82 6.48 11.18 -17.06
CA GLU A 82 6.42 12.30 -17.99
C GLU A 82 7.69 12.41 -18.86
N GLU A 83 8.77 11.74 -18.44
CA GLU A 83 10.02 11.64 -19.19
C GLU A 83 10.22 10.26 -19.81
N LYS A 84 10.95 10.19 -20.93
CA LYS A 84 11.40 8.92 -21.49
C LYS A 84 12.45 8.28 -20.56
N LEU A 85 12.14 7.09 -20.07
CA LEU A 85 13.01 6.28 -19.20
C LEU A 85 13.46 5.03 -19.94
N PRO A 86 14.73 4.94 -20.36
CA PRO A 86 15.27 3.75 -20.98
C PRO A 86 15.31 2.55 -20.04
N LYS A 87 15.24 1.35 -20.64
CA LYS A 87 15.45 0.09 -19.94
C LYS A 87 16.80 0.05 -19.20
N GLY A 88 16.78 -0.43 -17.96
CA GLY A 88 17.94 -0.55 -17.08
C GLY A 88 18.23 0.69 -16.24
N GLU A 89 17.43 1.76 -16.38
CA GLU A 89 17.58 2.95 -15.55
C GLU A 89 16.93 2.76 -14.17
N GLU A 90 17.53 3.36 -13.14
CA GLU A 90 16.96 3.44 -11.80
C GLU A 90 16.04 4.65 -11.69
N VAL A 91 14.80 4.40 -11.23
CA VAL A 91 13.75 5.41 -11.14
C VAL A 91 13.16 5.43 -9.75
N ARG A 92 12.78 6.62 -9.27
CA ARG A 92 12.14 6.78 -7.97
C ARG A 92 10.63 6.78 -8.13
N ILE A 93 9.94 5.97 -7.33
CA ILE A 93 8.49 5.97 -7.28
C ILE A 93 8.03 7.23 -6.55
N ILE A 94 7.31 8.12 -7.23
CA ILE A 94 6.78 9.36 -6.67
C ILE A 94 5.31 9.25 -6.29
N GLY A 95 4.60 8.25 -6.83
CA GLY A 95 3.18 8.08 -6.59
C GLY A 95 2.61 6.81 -7.19
N LEU A 96 1.30 6.62 -7.04
CA LEU A 96 0.58 5.48 -7.58
C LEU A 96 -0.79 5.97 -8.07
N ASP A 97 -1.05 5.84 -9.37
CA ASP A 97 -2.32 6.18 -10.01
C ASP A 97 -3.06 4.90 -10.41
N GLY A 98 -4.09 4.56 -9.63
CA GLY A 98 -4.85 3.32 -9.82
C GLY A 98 -4.00 2.07 -9.57
N MET A 99 -3.57 1.41 -10.66
CA MET A 99 -2.66 0.24 -10.72
C MET A 99 -1.29 0.58 -11.35
N LYS A 100 -1.04 1.84 -11.70
CA LYS A 100 0.19 2.31 -12.35
C LYS A 100 1.05 3.06 -11.34
N LEU A 101 2.35 2.79 -11.32
CA LEU A 101 3.33 3.52 -10.52
C LEU A 101 3.75 4.79 -11.26
N LEU A 102 3.64 5.94 -10.60
CA LEU A 102 4.28 7.15 -11.10
C LEU A 102 5.74 7.12 -10.70
N VAL A 103 6.63 7.24 -11.68
CA VAL A 103 8.07 7.19 -11.47
C VAL A 103 8.79 8.37 -12.11
N GLU A 104 9.86 8.81 -11.48
CA GLU A 104 10.70 9.93 -11.94
C GLU A 104 12.17 9.48 -12.00
N ARG A 105 12.93 10.05 -12.94
CA ARG A 105 14.37 9.83 -13.08
C ARG A 105 15.12 10.36 -11.85
N VAL A 106 15.96 9.51 -11.23
CA VAL A 106 16.76 9.89 -10.04
C VAL A 106 17.81 10.97 -10.38
N HIS A 107 18.18 11.13 -11.66
CA HIS A 107 19.26 11.99 -12.14
C HIS A 107 18.86 13.40 -12.65
N SER A 108 17.64 13.89 -12.37
CA SER A 108 17.20 15.22 -12.84
C SER A 108 18.08 16.40 -12.37
N LEU A 109 18.89 16.21 -11.32
CA LEU A 109 19.72 17.28 -10.72
C LEU A 109 21.05 17.61 -11.46
N ALA A 110 21.43 16.90 -12.51
CA ALA A 110 22.72 17.16 -13.18
C ALA A 110 22.64 18.17 -14.36
N ARG A 111 21.44 18.54 -14.82
CA ARG A 111 21.28 19.29 -16.09
C ARG A 111 21.16 20.81 -15.95
N PHE A 112 21.32 21.38 -14.74
CA PHE A 112 21.27 22.84 -14.51
C PHE A 112 22.63 23.49 -14.19
N SER A 113 23.75 22.75 -14.19
CA SER A 113 25.07 23.29 -13.80
C SER A 113 26.04 23.56 -14.95
N VAL A 114 25.69 23.30 -16.22
CA VAL A 114 26.59 23.61 -17.33
C VAL A 114 26.12 24.89 -18.00
N LEU A 115 26.44 26.02 -17.35
CA LEU A 115 26.52 27.30 -18.04
C LEU A 115 27.62 27.14 -19.12
N PRO A 116 27.35 27.43 -20.40
CA PRO A 116 28.43 27.46 -21.40
C PRO A 116 29.48 28.48 -20.96
N PRO A 117 30.78 28.19 -21.10
CA PRO A 117 31.83 29.15 -20.77
C PRO A 117 31.62 30.40 -21.62
N PRO A 118 31.70 31.62 -21.05
CA PRO A 118 31.62 32.83 -21.85
C PRO A 118 32.79 32.83 -22.83
N ASP A 119 32.42 32.72 -24.10
CA ASP A 119 33.20 33.01 -25.28
C ASP A 119 33.77 34.42 -25.16
N HIS A 120 34.99 34.50 -24.63
CA HIS A 120 35.79 35.71 -24.62
C HIS A 120 36.68 35.74 -25.87
N PRO A 121 36.69 36.87 -26.62
CA PRO A 121 37.42 37.03 -27.88
C PRO A 121 38.95 37.03 -27.73
#